data_AF-A0A838WEA5-F1
#
_entry.id   AF-A0A838WEA5-F1
#
_cell.length_a   1.000
_cell.length_b   1.000
_cell.length_c   1.000
_cell.angle_alpha   90.00
_cell.angle_beta   90.00
_cell.angle_gamma   90.00
#
_symmetry.space_group_name_H-M   'P 1'
#
loop_
_entity.id
_entity.type
_entity.pdbx_description
1 polymer ?
#
loop_
_entity_poly.entity_id
_entity_poly.type
_entity_poly.pdbx_seq_one_letter_code
_entity_poly.pdbx_strand_id
1 'polypeptide(L)'
;LWERYGAPDRGFPEAGEESVIERIAQEVCGEPLGDFFDRYLRSTAELEYGRHLAAAGIELTPADTSERPSRESATTSTNAAEPAAAGSGSPVELGIRLKEDVNRTLVTHVLADTPAYRAGLNAGDEILALDGLRVNSKGLAARLAERKPGERATLTLFRRDELLTLAVELEPPSTPRVRLTRVTDPTDLQEAIYRDWLRIAG
;
A
#
# COMPACT_ATOMS: atom_id res chain seq x y z
N LEU A 1 -11.60 -1.32 30.85
CA LEU A 1 -12.34 -1.78 29.65
C LEU A 1 -12.92 -3.19 29.85
N TRP A 2 -12.08 -4.18 30.17
CA TRP A 2 -12.49 -5.58 30.40
C TRP A 2 -13.62 -5.74 31.42
N GLU A 3 -13.46 -5.23 32.65
CA GLU A 3 -14.48 -5.38 33.70
C GLU A 3 -15.83 -4.73 33.36
N ARG A 4 -15.83 -3.64 32.59
CA ARG A 4 -17.05 -2.87 32.24
C ARG A 4 -17.79 -3.42 31.02
N TYR A 5 -17.10 -4.05 30.07
CA TYR A 5 -17.66 -4.45 28.78
C TYR A 5 -17.31 -5.90 28.38
N GLY A 6 -16.06 -6.32 28.55
CA GLY A 6 -15.61 -7.67 28.16
C GLY A 6 -16.09 -8.79 29.09
N ALA A 7 -15.92 -8.64 30.41
CA ALA A 7 -16.38 -9.61 31.41
C ALA A 7 -17.92 -9.80 31.42
N PRO A 8 -18.75 -8.75 31.24
CA PRO A 8 -20.20 -8.91 31.12
C PRO A 8 -20.70 -9.19 29.68
N ASP A 9 -19.81 -9.42 28.71
CA ASP A 9 -20.15 -9.63 27.27
C ASP A 9 -21.08 -8.56 26.68
N ARG A 10 -20.78 -7.29 26.97
CA ARG A 10 -21.55 -6.13 26.53
C ARG A 10 -20.84 -5.44 25.38
N GLY A 11 -21.52 -5.33 24.24
CA GLY A 11 -21.07 -4.50 23.11
C GLY A 11 -20.85 -3.04 23.51
N PHE A 12 -19.89 -2.38 22.86
CA PHE A 12 -19.66 -0.95 23.08
C PHE A 12 -20.87 -0.16 22.56
N PRO A 13 -21.44 0.75 23.35
CA PRO A 13 -22.51 1.60 22.84
C PRO A 13 -21.96 2.48 21.72
N GLU A 14 -22.55 2.38 20.53
CA GLU A 14 -22.24 3.25 19.37
C GLU A 14 -22.96 4.61 19.44
N ALA A 15 -23.87 4.80 20.41
CA ALA A 15 -24.75 5.96 20.46
C ALA A 15 -24.15 7.13 21.24
N GLY A 16 -23.68 8.16 20.50
CA GLY A 16 -23.20 9.46 21.01
C GLY A 16 -22.25 10.15 20.03
N GLU A 17 -21.93 11.43 20.25
CA GLU A 17 -20.93 12.17 19.42
C GLU A 17 -19.49 11.64 19.64
N GLU A 18 -19.24 11.00 20.78
CA GLU A 18 -17.92 10.48 21.19
C GLU A 18 -17.99 8.97 21.50
N SER A 19 -17.15 8.17 20.84
CA SER A 19 -17.05 6.74 21.11
C SER A 19 -16.50 6.45 22.52
N VAL A 20 -16.97 5.38 23.16
CA VAL A 20 -16.39 4.89 24.43
C VAL A 20 -14.89 4.65 24.33
N ILE A 21 -14.41 4.28 23.14
CA ILE A 21 -12.99 4.05 22.87
C ILE A 21 -12.22 5.38 22.91
N GLU A 22 -12.75 6.44 22.28
CA GLU A 22 -12.14 7.78 22.26
C GLU A 22 -12.02 8.34 23.67
N ARG A 23 -13.11 8.26 24.46
CA ARG A 23 -13.11 8.70 25.86
C ARG A 23 -12.06 7.97 26.71
N ILE A 24 -11.99 6.64 26.59
CA ILE A 24 -11.02 5.85 27.37
C ILE A 24 -9.59 6.15 26.93
N ALA A 25 -9.35 6.36 25.65
CA ALA A 25 -8.03 6.75 25.15
C ALA A 25 -7.59 8.09 25.79
N GLN A 26 -8.48 9.08 25.84
CA GLN A 26 -8.21 10.36 26.51
C GLN A 26 -7.98 10.19 28.02
N GLU A 27 -8.79 9.37 28.70
CA GLU A 27 -8.60 9.07 30.14
C GLU A 27 -7.22 8.46 30.42
N VAL A 28 -6.74 7.55 29.56
CA VAL A 28 -5.45 6.88 29.72
C VAL A 28 -4.28 7.81 29.35
N CYS A 29 -4.42 8.59 28.28
CA CYS A 29 -3.38 9.52 27.84
C CYS A 29 -3.30 10.78 28.73
N GLY A 30 -4.38 11.14 29.42
CA GLY A 30 -4.47 12.34 30.25
C GLY A 30 -4.57 13.65 29.44
N GLU A 31 -4.76 13.56 28.13
CA GLU A 31 -4.84 14.70 27.20
C GLU A 31 -6.07 14.58 26.29
N PRO A 32 -6.64 15.71 25.82
CA PRO A 32 -7.71 15.67 24.82
C PRO A 32 -7.17 15.14 23.48
N LEU A 33 -7.88 14.17 22.91
CA LEU A 33 -7.54 13.50 21.65
C LEU A 33 -8.62 13.72 20.57
N GLY A 34 -9.63 14.56 20.83
CA GLY A 34 -10.71 14.85 19.88
C GLY A 34 -10.22 15.23 18.49
N ASP A 35 -9.31 16.22 18.38
CA ASP A 35 -8.74 16.64 17.10
C ASP A 35 -7.99 15.52 16.36
N PHE A 36 -7.33 14.63 17.11
CA PHE A 36 -6.66 13.46 16.54
C PHE A 36 -7.67 12.50 15.92
N PHE A 37 -8.75 12.19 16.64
CA PHE A 37 -9.81 11.31 16.14
C PHE A 37 -10.60 11.94 15.00
N ASP A 38 -10.93 13.23 15.08
CA ASP A 38 -11.61 13.93 14.01
C ASP A 38 -10.78 13.93 12.72
N ARG A 39 -9.47 14.19 12.84
CA ARG A 39 -8.57 14.16 11.69
C ARG A 39 -8.43 12.76 11.09
N TYR A 40 -8.25 11.71 11.90
CA TYR A 40 -7.88 10.39 11.37
C TYR A 40 -9.03 9.37 11.28
N LEU A 41 -10.16 9.59 11.94
CA LEU A 41 -11.36 8.75 11.85
C LEU A 41 -12.48 9.40 11.03
N ARG A 42 -12.61 10.73 11.09
CA ARG A 42 -13.72 11.47 10.45
C ARG A 42 -13.29 12.22 9.19
N SER A 43 -12.03 12.09 8.75
CA SER A 43 -11.52 12.67 7.52
C SER A 43 -10.68 11.67 6.72
N THR A 44 -10.30 12.03 5.49
CA THR A 44 -9.38 11.25 4.64
C THR A 44 -7.92 11.69 4.77
N ALA A 45 -7.58 12.43 5.83
CA ALA A 45 -6.21 12.87 6.08
C ALA A 45 -5.31 11.65 6.35
N GLU A 46 -4.14 11.63 5.71
CA GLU A 46 -3.16 10.57 5.94
C GLU A 46 -2.51 10.69 7.31
N LEU A 47 -2.29 9.54 7.96
CA LEU A 47 -1.58 9.46 9.23
C LEU A 47 -0.12 9.85 9.02
N GLU A 48 0.38 10.77 9.85
CA GLU A 48 1.77 11.24 9.82
C GLU A 48 2.72 10.20 10.46
N TYR A 49 2.81 8.99 9.87
CA TYR A 49 3.58 7.86 10.42
C TYR A 49 5.01 8.24 10.76
N GLY A 50 5.71 9.00 9.90
CA GLY A 50 7.09 9.41 10.13
C GLY A 50 7.25 10.22 11.43
N ARG A 51 6.32 11.14 11.71
CA ARG A 51 6.32 11.92 12.95
C ARG A 51 6.11 11.03 14.18
N HIS A 52 5.15 10.12 14.11
CA HIS A 52 4.80 9.25 15.24
C HIS A 52 5.89 8.20 15.53
N LEU A 53 6.48 7.62 14.49
CA LEU A 53 7.58 6.64 14.61
C LEU A 53 8.90 7.27 15.06
N ALA A 54 9.14 8.55 14.72
CA ALA A 54 10.33 9.27 15.15
C ALA A 54 10.45 9.36 16.68
N ALA A 55 9.34 9.30 17.42
CA ALA A 55 9.35 9.24 18.88
C ALA A 55 10.09 8.00 19.42
N ALA A 56 10.07 6.89 18.68
CA ALA A 56 10.82 5.67 19.00
C ALA A 56 12.17 5.58 18.24
N GLY A 57 12.66 6.69 17.66
CA GLY A 57 13.89 6.67 16.86
C GLY A 57 13.78 5.81 15.61
N ILE A 58 12.59 5.72 15.02
CA ILE A 58 12.34 5.00 13.76
C ILE A 58 11.99 6.01 12.68
N GLU A 59 12.60 5.84 11.51
CA GLU A 59 12.34 6.61 10.31
C GLU A 59 11.80 5.72 9.18
N LEU A 60 11.06 6.33 8.26
CA LEU A 60 10.58 5.70 7.04
C LEU A 60 11.54 6.04 5.91
N THR A 61 12.31 5.05 5.46
CA THR A 61 13.21 5.21 4.32
C THR A 61 12.60 4.58 3.07
N PRO A 62 12.74 5.19 1.87
CA PRO A 62 12.36 4.54 0.63
C PRO A 62 13.12 3.21 0.50
N ALA A 63 12.39 2.11 0.32
CA ALA A 63 12.99 0.81 0.05
C ALA A 63 13.42 0.78 -1.42
N ASP A 64 14.71 0.57 -1.66
CA ASP A 64 15.23 0.42 -3.01
C ASP A 64 14.58 -0.81 -3.68
N THR A 65 13.96 -0.59 -4.84
CA THR A 65 13.27 -1.63 -5.62
C THR A 65 14.18 -2.77 -6.08
N SER A 66 15.50 -2.59 -6.01
CA SER A 66 16.52 -3.59 -6.32
C SER A 66 16.78 -4.59 -5.18
N GLU A 67 16.45 -4.24 -3.93
CA GLU A 67 16.60 -5.12 -2.77
C GLU A 67 15.36 -6.02 -2.63
N ARG A 68 15.36 -7.19 -3.29
CA ARG A 68 14.38 -8.23 -2.94
C ARG A 68 14.60 -8.63 -1.48
N PRO A 69 13.57 -8.60 -0.61
CA PRO A 69 13.69 -9.27 0.67
C PRO A 69 13.98 -10.75 0.41
N SER A 70 15.06 -11.25 1.02
CA SER A 70 15.31 -12.68 1.11
C SER A 70 14.06 -13.36 1.67
N ARG A 71 13.74 -14.54 1.13
CA ARG A 71 12.49 -15.31 1.35
C ARG A 71 12.21 -15.71 2.81
N GLU A 72 13.02 -15.26 3.77
CA GLU A 72 13.11 -15.79 5.12
C GLU A 72 12.34 -14.97 6.16
N SER A 73 11.88 -13.75 5.84
CA SER A 73 11.15 -12.89 6.80
C SER A 73 9.66 -12.72 6.52
N ALA A 74 9.07 -13.54 5.64
CA ALA A 74 7.63 -13.54 5.36
C ALA A 74 6.90 -14.67 6.09
N THR A 75 6.95 -14.65 7.43
CA THR A 75 6.13 -15.52 8.29
C THR A 75 5.39 -14.68 9.32
N THR A 76 4.38 -13.91 8.86
CA THR A 76 3.11 -13.69 9.57
C THR A 76 2.11 -13.04 8.60
N SER A 77 1.17 -13.88 8.15
CA SER A 77 -0.24 -13.61 7.81
C SER A 77 -0.69 -12.17 7.50
N THR A 78 -1.04 -11.92 6.25
CA THR A 78 -2.45 -11.68 5.89
C THR A 78 -2.68 -12.28 4.50
N ASN A 79 -3.80 -12.98 4.34
CA ASN A 79 -4.27 -13.49 3.05
C ASN A 79 -4.61 -12.31 2.12
N ALA A 80 -3.60 -11.74 1.50
CA ALA A 80 -3.67 -11.07 0.22
C ALA A 80 -2.46 -11.61 -0.55
N ALA A 81 -2.63 -12.76 -1.21
CA ALA A 81 -1.73 -13.09 -2.30
C ALA A 81 -1.90 -11.94 -3.32
N GLU A 82 -1.03 -10.93 -3.23
CA GLU A 82 -0.99 -9.85 -4.21
C GLU A 82 -0.83 -10.53 -5.58
N PRO A 83 -1.87 -10.50 -6.44
CA PRO A 83 -1.66 -10.85 -7.83
C PRO A 83 -0.66 -9.81 -8.32
N ALA A 84 0.50 -10.27 -8.80
CA ALA A 84 1.61 -9.44 -9.24
C ALA A 84 1.10 -8.14 -9.86
N ALA A 85 1.19 -7.04 -9.10
CA ALA A 85 1.05 -5.72 -9.68
C ALA A 85 2.11 -5.67 -10.77
N ALA A 86 1.71 -5.29 -11.98
CA ALA A 86 2.66 -5.01 -13.05
C ALA A 86 3.44 -3.75 -12.61
N GLY A 87 4.46 -3.93 -11.75
CA GLY A 87 5.09 -2.82 -11.02
C GLY A 87 5.96 -3.19 -9.81
N SER A 88 5.96 -4.42 -9.27
CA SER A 88 6.85 -4.71 -8.12
C SER A 88 8.33 -4.67 -8.56
N GLY A 89 9.03 -3.58 -8.26
CA GLY A 89 10.43 -3.39 -8.68
C GLY A 89 10.64 -2.58 -9.96
N SER A 90 9.58 -2.10 -10.62
CA SER A 90 9.69 -1.33 -11.86
C SER A 90 9.84 0.17 -11.57
N PRO A 91 10.65 0.92 -12.36
CA PRO A 91 10.74 2.37 -12.25
C PRO A 91 9.45 3.09 -12.69
N VAL A 92 8.48 2.36 -13.26
CA VAL A 92 7.20 2.89 -13.72
C VAL A 92 6.04 2.02 -13.25
N GLU A 93 4.84 2.57 -13.24
CA GLU A 93 3.62 1.83 -12.99
C GLU A 93 2.56 2.02 -14.07
N LEU A 94 1.71 1.00 -14.21
CA LEU A 94 0.42 1.13 -14.91
C LEU A 94 -0.75 1.32 -13.94
N GLY A 95 -0.63 0.83 -12.69
CA GLY A 95 -1.73 0.84 -11.73
C GLY A 95 -2.78 -0.26 -11.96
N ILE A 96 -2.35 -1.47 -12.33
CA ILE A 96 -3.24 -2.58 -12.68
C ILE A 96 -2.90 -3.86 -11.91
N ARG A 97 -3.92 -4.68 -11.65
CA ARG A 97 -3.75 -6.06 -11.17
C ARG A 97 -4.16 -7.04 -12.23
N LEU A 98 -3.33 -8.05 -12.46
CA LEU A 98 -3.52 -9.05 -13.50
C LEU A 98 -3.83 -10.43 -12.92
N LYS A 99 -4.56 -11.22 -13.70
CA LYS A 99 -4.74 -12.66 -13.50
C LYS A 99 -4.43 -13.37 -14.82
N GLU A 100 -3.67 -14.46 -14.73
CA GLU A 100 -3.53 -15.39 -15.85
C GLU A 100 -4.72 -16.38 -15.86
N ASP A 101 -5.38 -16.51 -17.00
CA ASP A 101 -6.49 -17.45 -17.21
C ASP A 101 -6.33 -18.15 -18.56
N VAL A 102 -5.97 -19.44 -18.55
CA VAL A 102 -5.86 -20.31 -19.74
C VAL A 102 -5.21 -19.57 -20.94
N ASN A 103 -3.98 -19.06 -20.73
CA ASN A 103 -3.16 -18.27 -21.68
C ASN A 103 -3.61 -16.84 -21.98
N ARG A 104 -4.56 -16.30 -21.23
CA ARG A 104 -5.02 -14.91 -21.31
C ARG A 104 -4.50 -14.13 -20.11
N THR A 105 -4.04 -12.91 -20.36
CA THR A 105 -3.62 -11.98 -19.30
C THR A 105 -4.71 -10.97 -19.08
N LEU A 106 -5.54 -11.21 -18.05
CA LEU A 106 -6.75 -10.44 -17.77
C LEU A 106 -6.50 -9.37 -16.72
N VAL A 107 -7.01 -8.17 -16.97
CA VAL A 107 -7.07 -7.09 -15.99
C VAL A 107 -8.18 -7.39 -14.99
N THR A 108 -7.83 -7.51 -13.72
CA THR A 108 -8.80 -7.71 -12.63
C THR A 108 -9.17 -6.40 -11.96
N HIS A 109 -8.22 -5.47 -11.86
CA HIS A 109 -8.42 -4.17 -11.23
C HIS A 109 -7.62 -3.12 -11.97
N VAL A 110 -8.18 -1.92 -12.04
CA VAL A 110 -7.51 -0.69 -12.48
C VAL A 110 -7.63 0.29 -11.34
N LEU A 111 -6.49 0.73 -10.79
CA LEU A 111 -6.44 1.63 -9.65
C LEU A 111 -6.79 3.05 -10.11
N ALA A 112 -7.62 3.75 -9.34
CA ALA A 112 -7.99 5.13 -9.64
C ALA A 112 -6.75 6.03 -9.72
N ASP A 113 -6.83 7.07 -10.55
CA ASP A 113 -5.77 8.07 -10.72
C ASP A 113 -4.39 7.51 -11.11
N THR A 114 -4.36 6.35 -11.74
CA THR A 114 -3.13 5.76 -12.32
C THR A 114 -3.07 5.91 -13.84
N PRO A 115 -1.90 5.68 -14.47
CA PRO A 115 -1.76 5.75 -15.91
C PRO A 115 -2.77 4.92 -16.71
N ALA A 116 -2.99 3.67 -16.33
CA ALA A 116 -3.95 2.80 -17.02
C ALA A 116 -5.39 3.30 -16.88
N TYR A 117 -5.75 3.85 -15.71
CA TYR A 117 -7.06 4.46 -15.49
C TYR A 117 -7.28 5.65 -16.42
N ARG A 118 -6.32 6.59 -16.48
CA ARG A 118 -6.40 7.76 -17.37
C ARG A 118 -6.41 7.39 -18.84
N ALA A 119 -5.73 6.30 -19.21
CA ALA A 119 -5.75 5.76 -20.57
C ALA A 119 -7.05 5.02 -20.95
N GLY A 120 -7.96 4.80 -19.99
CA GLY A 120 -9.25 4.15 -20.22
C GLY A 120 -9.20 2.63 -20.26
N LEU A 121 -8.19 2.01 -19.63
CA LEU A 121 -8.16 0.57 -19.40
C LEU A 121 -9.22 0.18 -18.35
N ASN A 122 -9.86 -0.97 -18.53
CA ASN A 122 -10.92 -1.45 -17.65
C ASN A 122 -10.62 -2.83 -17.08
N ALA A 123 -11.22 -3.13 -15.93
CA ALA A 123 -11.30 -4.52 -15.46
C ALA A 123 -12.07 -5.37 -16.49
N GLY A 124 -11.59 -6.59 -16.73
CA GLY A 124 -12.07 -7.50 -17.76
C GLY A 124 -11.37 -7.38 -19.11
N ASP A 125 -10.56 -6.34 -19.32
CA ASP A 125 -9.72 -6.24 -20.53
C ASP A 125 -8.66 -7.35 -20.56
N GLU A 126 -8.37 -7.88 -21.74
CA GLU A 126 -7.28 -8.83 -21.96
C GLU A 126 -6.11 -8.13 -22.62
N ILE A 127 -4.97 -8.05 -21.93
CA ILE A 127 -3.76 -7.46 -22.50
C ILE A 127 -3.09 -8.47 -23.41
N LEU A 128 -2.81 -8.04 -24.65
CA LEU A 128 -2.17 -8.87 -25.67
C LEU A 128 -0.72 -8.45 -25.90
N ALA A 129 -0.46 -7.15 -25.98
CA ALA A 129 0.85 -6.62 -26.35
C ALA A 129 1.17 -5.27 -25.68
N LEU A 130 2.46 -5.02 -25.50
CA LEU A 130 3.04 -3.72 -25.17
C LEU A 130 3.97 -3.32 -26.32
N ASP A 131 3.74 -2.15 -26.92
CA ASP A 131 4.50 -1.62 -28.06
C ASP A 131 4.60 -2.62 -29.23
N GLY A 132 3.48 -3.29 -29.54
CA GLY A 132 3.38 -4.28 -30.62
C GLY A 132 4.02 -5.63 -30.32
N LEU A 133 4.63 -5.82 -29.14
CA LEU A 133 5.22 -7.09 -28.72
C LEU A 133 4.26 -7.84 -27.81
N ARG A 134 3.97 -9.10 -28.14
CA ARG A 134 3.09 -9.95 -27.33
C ARG A 134 3.63 -10.09 -25.90
N VAL A 135 2.74 -9.97 -24.92
CA VAL A 135 3.06 -10.10 -23.49
C VAL A 135 2.09 -11.03 -22.78
N ASN A 136 2.56 -11.60 -21.68
CA ASN A 136 1.74 -12.07 -20.57
C ASN A 136 2.06 -11.23 -19.32
N SER A 137 1.54 -11.55 -18.13
CA SER A 137 1.80 -10.74 -16.92
C SER A 137 3.29 -10.61 -16.61
N LYS A 138 4.06 -11.70 -16.74
CA LYS A 138 5.52 -11.68 -16.51
C LYS A 138 6.25 -10.85 -17.58
N GLY A 139 5.88 -11.03 -18.85
CA GLY A 139 6.48 -10.33 -19.97
C GLY A 139 6.13 -8.84 -20.01
N LEU A 140 4.95 -8.46 -19.50
CA LEU A 140 4.55 -7.07 -19.31
C LEU A 140 5.39 -6.44 -18.20
N ALA A 141 5.47 -7.08 -17.03
CA ALA A 141 6.29 -6.61 -15.91
C ALA A 141 7.76 -6.45 -16.29
N ALA A 142 8.33 -7.41 -17.02
CA ALA A 142 9.71 -7.35 -17.49
C ALA A 142 9.95 -6.15 -18.43
N ARG A 143 9.03 -5.88 -19.36
CA ARG A 143 9.17 -4.73 -20.27
C ARG A 143 9.00 -3.40 -19.56
N LEU A 144 8.07 -3.30 -18.61
CA LEU A 144 7.92 -2.09 -17.79
C LEU A 144 9.17 -1.82 -16.95
N ALA A 145 9.88 -2.87 -16.49
CA ALA A 145 11.15 -2.69 -15.78
C ALA A 145 12.25 -2.01 -16.62
N GLU A 146 12.14 -2.04 -17.95
CA GLU A 146 13.09 -1.42 -18.89
C GLU A 146 12.68 0.00 -19.33
N ARG A 147 11.54 0.50 -18.84
CA ARG A 147 10.98 1.81 -19.23
C ARG A 147 11.36 2.89 -18.22
N LYS A 148 11.07 4.14 -18.58
CA LYS A 148 11.29 5.31 -17.70
C LYS A 148 10.01 6.12 -17.53
N PRO A 149 9.85 6.81 -16.38
CA PRO A 149 8.79 7.78 -16.21
C PRO A 149 8.77 8.83 -17.33
N GLY A 150 7.57 9.23 -17.77
CA GLY A 150 7.32 10.14 -18.87
C GLY A 150 7.35 9.50 -20.26
N GLU A 151 7.78 8.23 -20.39
CA GLU A 151 7.69 7.51 -21.66
C GLU A 151 6.24 7.14 -21.97
N ARG A 152 5.90 7.14 -23.27
CA ARG A 152 4.61 6.64 -23.75
C ARG A 152 4.75 5.19 -24.20
N ALA A 153 3.85 4.35 -23.73
CA ALA A 153 3.72 2.97 -24.17
C ALA A 153 2.35 2.72 -24.80
N THR A 154 2.30 1.79 -25.74
CA THR A 154 1.08 1.42 -26.46
C THR A 154 0.61 0.05 -26.00
N LEU A 155 -0.54 -0.02 -25.34
CA LEU A 155 -1.18 -1.28 -24.98
C LEU A 155 -2.13 -1.73 -26.09
N THR A 156 -1.97 -2.96 -26.54
CA THR A 156 -2.95 -3.65 -27.39
C THR A 156 -3.71 -4.65 -26.54
N LEU A 157 -5.04 -4.60 -26.61
CA LEU A 157 -5.91 -5.39 -25.75
C LEU A 157 -7.22 -5.79 -26.42
N PHE A 158 -7.84 -6.87 -25.94
CA PHE A 158 -9.23 -7.16 -26.24
C PHE A 158 -10.14 -6.65 -25.13
N ARG A 159 -11.19 -5.94 -25.52
CA ARG A 159 -12.34 -5.65 -24.67
C ARG A 159 -13.53 -6.38 -25.25
N ARG A 160 -13.91 -7.49 -24.60
CA ARG A 160 -14.84 -8.47 -25.21
C ARG A 160 -14.25 -8.94 -26.54
N ASP A 161 -14.90 -8.62 -27.66
CA ASP A 161 -14.49 -9.02 -29.01
C ASP A 161 -13.83 -7.88 -29.81
N GLU A 162 -13.64 -6.71 -29.19
CA GLU A 162 -13.05 -5.54 -29.86
C GLU A 162 -11.56 -5.39 -29.54
N LEU A 163 -10.74 -5.31 -30.58
CA LEU A 163 -9.31 -5.04 -30.46
C LEU A 163 -9.10 -3.54 -30.29
N LEU A 164 -8.61 -3.13 -29.13
CA LEU A 164 -8.32 -1.73 -28.80
C LEU A 164 -6.81 -1.51 -28.70
N THR A 165 -6.43 -0.26 -28.96
CA THR A 165 -5.06 0.22 -28.77
C THR A 165 -5.11 1.49 -27.92
N LEU A 166 -4.50 1.44 -26.73
CA LEU A 166 -4.47 2.55 -25.78
C LEU A 166 -3.04 3.07 -25.63
N ALA A 167 -2.87 4.38 -25.74
CA ALA A 167 -1.62 5.04 -25.39
C ALA A 167 -1.62 5.38 -23.90
N VAL A 168 -0.58 4.96 -23.19
CA VAL A 168 -0.41 5.20 -21.75
C VAL A 168 0.86 5.99 -21.53
N GLU A 169 0.79 7.06 -20.74
CA GLU A 169 1.95 7.80 -20.27
C GLU A 169 2.41 7.21 -18.94
N LEU A 170 3.62 6.65 -18.91
CA LEU A 170 4.14 5.91 -17.76
C LEU A 170 4.59 6.88 -16.67
N GLU A 171 4.18 6.60 -15.43
CA GLU A 171 4.49 7.42 -14.26
C GLU A 171 5.31 6.62 -13.26
N PRO A 172 6.08 7.28 -12.35
CA PRO A 172 6.73 6.56 -11.26
C PRO A 172 5.68 5.90 -10.34
N PRO A 173 6.04 4.84 -9.60
CA PRO A 173 5.13 4.20 -8.67
C PRO A 173 4.50 5.19 -7.66
N SER A 174 3.17 5.17 -7.53
CA SER A 174 2.41 6.09 -6.67
C SER A 174 2.51 5.75 -5.18
N THR A 175 2.76 4.47 -4.86
CA THR A 175 3.02 4.01 -3.50
C THR A 175 4.48 3.56 -3.37
N PRO A 176 5.40 4.43 -2.91
CA PRO A 176 6.77 4.02 -2.68
C PRO A 176 6.79 2.96 -1.58
N ARG A 177 7.47 1.85 -1.84
CA ARG A 177 7.75 0.88 -0.80
C ARG A 177 8.64 1.57 0.23
N VAL A 178 8.28 1.49 1.51
CA VAL A 178 9.07 2.09 2.60
C VAL A 178 9.59 0.99 3.52
N ARG A 179 10.76 1.24 4.11
CA ARG A 179 11.39 0.43 5.14
C ARG A 179 11.33 1.22 6.45
N LEU A 180 11.02 0.53 7.54
CA LEU A 180 11.22 1.05 8.88
C LEU A 180 12.68 0.84 9.24
N THR A 181 13.42 1.93 9.41
CA THR A 181 14.82 1.90 9.82
C THR A 181 14.99 2.62 11.14
N ARG A 182 15.92 2.14 11.96
CA ARG A 182 16.31 2.84 13.18
C ARG A 182 17.22 4.01 12.79
N VAL A 183 17.03 5.16 13.42
CA VAL A 183 17.91 6.31 13.24
C VAL A 183 19.33 5.97 13.71
N THR A 184 20.35 6.51 13.03
CA THR A 184 21.76 6.18 13.28
C THR A 184 22.24 6.60 14.68
N ASP A 185 21.72 7.72 15.20
CA ASP A 185 22.11 8.28 16.50
C ASP A 185 20.83 8.65 17.30
N PRO A 186 20.17 7.67 17.95
CA PRO A 186 18.95 7.92 18.70
C PRO A 186 19.26 8.66 20.01
N THR A 187 18.39 9.59 20.39
CA THR A 187 18.41 10.18 21.74
C THR A 187 18.11 9.13 22.80
N ASP A 188 18.52 9.37 24.05
CA ASP A 188 18.22 8.47 25.18
C ASP A 188 16.72 8.18 25.33
N LEU A 189 15.87 9.19 25.09
CA LEU A 189 14.42 9.04 25.13
C LEU A 189 13.91 8.14 24.00
N GLN A 190 14.38 8.34 22.77
CA GLN A 190 14.04 7.48 21.63
C GLN A 190 14.45 6.03 21.89
N GLU A 191 15.63 5.81 22.46
CA GLU A 191 16.13 4.48 22.80
C GLU A 191 15.27 3.80 23.85
N ALA A 192 14.90 4.52 24.90
CA ALA A 192 14.03 4.01 25.95
C ALA A 192 12.67 3.59 25.39
N ILE A 193 12.05 4.45 24.58
CA ILE A 193 10.75 4.18 23.94
C ILE A 193 10.86 2.97 22.99
N TYR A 194 11.90 2.91 22.14
CA TYR A 194 12.11 1.82 21.19
C TYR A 194 12.18 0.45 21.88
N ARG A 195 12.98 0.35 22.94
CA ARG A 195 13.16 -0.91 23.68
C ARG A 195 11.91 -1.35 24.40
N ASP A 196 11.22 -0.42 25.06
CA ASP A 196 9.97 -0.71 25.74
C ASP A 196 8.89 -1.16 24.76
N TRP A 197 8.75 -0.43 23.64
CA TRP A 197 7.73 -0.70 22.64
C TRP A 197 7.92 -2.06 21.95
N LEU A 198 9.14 -2.39 21.51
CA LEU A 198 9.43 -3.63 20.80
C LEU A 198 9.79 -4.80 21.73
N ARG A 199 9.82 -4.59 23.05
CA ARG A 199 10.22 -5.58 24.06
C ARG A 199 11.56 -6.26 23.75
N ILE A 200 12.51 -5.51 23.19
CA ILE A 200 13.84 -6.02 22.92
C ILE A 200 14.61 -5.97 24.25
N ALA A 201 14.75 -7.14 24.89
CA ALA A 201 15.57 -7.28 26.09
C ALA A 201 17.03 -6.91 25.79
N GLY A 202 17.64 -6.15 26.70
CA GLY A 202 19.05 -5.74 26.62
C GLY A 202 20.02 -6.84 27.03
#